data_AF-A0A6A4YZM0-F1
#
_entry.id   AF-A0A6A4YZM0-F1
#
_cell.length_a   1.000
_cell.length_b   1.000
_cell.length_c   1.000
_cell.angle_alpha   90.00
_cell.angle_beta   90.00
_cell.angle_gamma   90.00
#
_symmetry.space_group_name_H-M   'P 1'
#
loop_
_entity.id
_entity.type
_entity.pdbx_description
1 polymer ?
#
loop_
_entity_poly.entity_id
_entity_poly.type
_entity_poly.pdbx_seq_one_letter_code
_entity_poly.pdbx_strand_id
1 'polypeptide(L)'
;MTRSVKFNCVTLDTTCGPLVLRGLKAGVDDASTAAELIVSRPVMELLGFSVEDLLVGARKKKEEWDVSSVPTNELAGMANVKRLME
;
A
#
# COMPACT_ATOMS: atom_id res chain seq x y z
N MET A 1 -12.92 -8.22 -13.28
CA MET A 1 -13.38 -8.77 -11.99
C MET A 1 -12.19 -8.75 -11.04
N THR A 2 -12.30 -8.11 -9.89
CA THR A 2 -11.20 -8.06 -8.91
C THR A 2 -11.26 -9.34 -8.07
N ARG A 3 -10.26 -10.22 -8.19
CA ARG A 3 -10.14 -11.39 -7.30
C ARG A 3 -9.74 -10.92 -5.91
N SER A 4 -10.38 -11.47 -4.88
CA SER A 4 -10.01 -11.18 -3.49
C SER A 4 -9.87 -12.47 -2.71
N VAL A 5 -8.87 -12.50 -1.84
CA VAL A 5 -8.55 -13.65 -0.98
C VAL A 5 -8.60 -13.20 0.47
N LYS A 6 -8.99 -14.11 1.36
CA LYS A 6 -8.93 -13.90 2.80
C LYS A 6 -7.81 -14.76 3.37
N PHE A 7 -6.77 -14.12 3.88
CA PHE A 7 -5.72 -14.78 4.62
C PHE A 7 -6.15 -14.93 6.08
N ASN A 8 -6.05 -16.16 6.60
CA ASN A 8 -6.36 -16.41 8.01
C ASN A 8 -5.34 -15.72 8.93
N CYS A 9 -4.06 -15.80 8.55
CA CYS A 9 -2.93 -15.24 9.28
C CYS A 9 -1.83 -14.85 8.29
N VAL A 10 -1.33 -13.62 8.38
CA VAL A 10 -0.13 -13.13 7.68
C VAL A 10 0.83 -12.60 8.73
N THR A 11 2.09 -13.02 8.67
CA THR A 11 3.13 -12.54 9.59
C THR A 11 4.12 -11.69 8.80
N LEU A 12 4.37 -10.47 9.26
CA LEU A 12 5.36 -9.56 8.72
C LEU A 12 6.51 -9.49 9.71
N ASP A 13 7.70 -9.94 9.30
CA ASP A 13 8.89 -9.79 10.12
C ASP A 13 9.35 -8.33 10.08
N THR A 14 9.32 -7.67 11.24
CA THR A 14 9.81 -6.31 11.38
C THR A 14 11.04 -6.28 12.29
N THR A 15 11.81 -5.21 12.23
CA THR A 15 12.97 -5.01 13.12
C THR A 15 12.58 -4.91 14.60
N CYS A 16 11.31 -4.61 14.90
CA CYS A 16 10.76 -4.57 16.26
C CYS A 16 10.11 -5.89 16.69
N GLY A 17 10.17 -6.93 15.85
CA GLY A 17 9.54 -8.23 16.05
C GLY A 17 8.42 -8.54 15.05
N PRO A 18 7.85 -9.76 15.08
CA PRO A 18 6.80 -10.16 14.13
C PRO A 18 5.48 -9.43 14.35
N LEU A 19 4.92 -8.89 13.27
CA LEU A 19 3.58 -8.30 13.24
C LEU A 19 2.60 -9.28 12.58
N VAL A 20 1.58 -9.70 13.31
CA VAL A 20 0.61 -10.71 12.85
C VAL A 20 -0.72 -10.07 12.49
N LEU A 21 -1.13 -10.21 11.22
CA LEU A 21 -2.40 -9.76 10.68
C LEU A 21 -3.35 -10.94 10.52
N ARG A 22 -4.47 -10.93 11.22
CA ARG A 22 -5.50 -11.98 11.12
C ARG A 22 -6.69 -11.52 10.29
N GLY A 23 -7.25 -12.45 9.51
CA GLY A 23 -8.43 -12.17 8.69
C GLY A 23 -8.21 -11.13 7.58
N LEU A 24 -6.98 -10.93 7.14
CA LEU A 24 -6.63 -9.94 6.12
C LEU A 24 -7.31 -10.29 4.80
N LYS A 25 -8.16 -9.39 4.30
CA LYS A 25 -8.75 -9.48 2.97
C LYS A 25 -7.93 -8.66 2.00
N ALA A 26 -7.35 -9.29 0.99
CA ALA A 26 -6.51 -8.64 0.00
C ALA A 26 -7.10 -8.81 -1.41
N GLY A 27 -6.95 -7.78 -2.24
CA GLY A 27 -7.11 -7.93 -3.68
C GLY A 27 -5.90 -8.65 -4.26
N VAL A 28 -6.12 -9.50 -5.26
CA VAL A 28 -5.05 -10.16 -6.02
C VAL A 28 -4.93 -9.44 -7.35
N ASP A 29 -3.74 -8.94 -7.66
CA ASP A 29 -3.38 -8.52 -9.01
C ASP A 29 -2.85 -9.73 -9.77
N ASP A 30 -3.58 -10.15 -10.80
CA ASP A 30 -3.20 -11.29 -11.64
C ASP A 30 -2.26 -10.89 -12.78
N ALA A 31 -2.06 -9.59 -12.99
CA ALA A 31 -1.13 -9.08 -14.00
C ALA A 31 0.33 -9.17 -13.53
N SER A 32 0.56 -9.18 -12.21
CA SER A 32 1.89 -9.29 -11.60
C SER A 32 2.15 -10.71 -11.10
N THR A 33 3.32 -11.24 -11.43
CA THR A 33 3.85 -12.48 -10.84
C THR A 33 4.74 -12.21 -9.61
N ALA A 34 4.94 -10.94 -9.26
CA ALA A 34 5.73 -10.54 -8.11
C ALA A 34 4.98 -10.78 -6.80
N ALA A 35 5.71 -11.22 -5.77
CA ALA A 35 5.17 -11.40 -4.43
C ALA A 35 5.22 -10.07 -3.66
N GLU A 36 4.31 -9.16 -3.97
CA GLU A 36 4.26 -7.82 -3.38
C GLU A 36 2.98 -7.63 -2.56
N LEU A 37 3.09 -6.88 -1.46
CA LEU A 37 1.97 -6.51 -0.59
C LEU A 37 1.79 -5.00 -0.60
N ILE A 38 0.65 -4.56 -1.15
CA ILE A 38 0.23 -3.16 -1.08
C ILE A 38 -0.70 -2.99 0.12
N VAL A 39 -0.29 -2.16 1.07
CA VAL A 39 -1.09 -1.83 2.26
C VAL A 39 -1.78 -0.49 2.04
N SER A 40 -3.11 -0.47 2.11
CA SER A 40 -3.88 0.76 1.95
C SER A 40 -3.79 1.64 3.19
N ARG A 41 -4.06 2.95 3.02
CA ARG A 41 -4.05 3.92 4.12
C ARG A 41 -4.88 3.48 5.33
N PRO A 42 -6.14 3.02 5.20
CA PRO A 42 -6.93 2.59 6.37
C PRO A 42 -6.28 1.44 7.14
N VAL A 43 -5.57 0.54 6.44
CA VAL A 43 -4.84 -0.55 7.10
C VAL A 43 -3.59 -0.01 7.80
N MET A 44 -2.87 0.95 7.20
CA MET A 44 -1.72 1.60 7.85
C MET A 44 -2.15 2.35 9.13
N GLU A 45 -3.27 3.09 9.07
CA GLU A 45 -3.83 3.81 10.22
C GLU A 45 -4.25 2.83 11.34
N LEU A 46 -4.89 1.70 10.97
CA LEU A 46 -5.23 0.64 11.92
C LEU A 46 -4.00 0.04 12.61
N LEU A 47 -2.86 0.00 11.92
CA LEU A 47 -1.57 -0.45 12.45
C LEU A 47 -0.84 0.63 13.26
N GLY A 48 -1.44 1.81 13.43
CA GLY A 48 -0.87 2.92 14.20
C GLY A 48 0.16 3.75 13.44
N PHE A 49 0.26 3.60 12.11
CA PHE A 49 1.13 4.47 11.31
C PHE A 49 0.45 5.82 11.05
N SER A 50 1.18 6.90 11.31
CA SER A 50 0.78 8.24 10.91
C SER A 50 1.08 8.47 9.43
N VAL A 51 0.08 8.98 8.70
CA VAL A 51 0.25 9.40 7.30
C VAL A 51 1.26 10.56 7.22
N GLU A 52 1.23 11.48 8.18
CA GLU A 52 2.14 12.62 8.21
C GLU A 52 3.59 12.17 8.40
N ASP A 53 3.85 11.26 9.35
CA ASP A 53 5.20 10.73 9.57
C ASP A 53 5.71 9.95 8.36
N LEU A 54 4.83 9.21 7.69
CA LEU A 54 5.16 8.50 6.46
C LEU A 54 5.57 9.48 5.35
N LEU A 55 4.80 10.55 5.15
CA LEU A 55 5.07 11.57 4.13
C LEU A 55 6.34 12.37 4.46
N VAL A 56 6.58 12.71 5.73
CA VAL A 56 7.82 13.33 6.20
C VAL A 56 9.01 12.41 5.93
N GLY A 57 8.87 11.12 6.22
CA GLY A 57 9.86 10.09 5.92
C GLY A 57 10.15 9.97 4.42
N ALA A 58 9.11 9.98 3.59
CA ALA A 58 9.23 9.93 2.14
C ALA A 58 9.97 11.17 1.60
N ARG A 59 9.61 12.37 2.09
CA ARG A 59 10.27 13.63 1.71
C ARG A 59 11.74 13.66 2.10
N LYS A 60 12.11 13.11 3.26
CA LYS A 60 13.51 12.97 3.68
C LYS A 60 14.33 12.07 2.74
N LYS A 61 13.70 11.06 2.13
CA LYS A 61 14.36 10.17 1.15
C LYS A 61 14.49 10.84 -0.22
N LYS A 62 13.44 11.52 -0.67
CA LYS A 62 13.41 12.21 -1.96
C LYS A 62 12.41 13.36 -1.89
N GLU A 63 12.83 14.55 -2.32
CA GLU A 63 11.98 15.74 -2.29
C GLU A 63 10.83 15.67 -3.31
N GLU A 64 11.08 15.07 -4.47
CA GLU A 64 10.10 14.97 -5.56
C GLU A 64 9.95 13.53 -6.07
N TRP A 65 8.72 13.05 -6.16
CA TRP A 65 8.37 11.73 -6.69
C TRP A 65 7.62 11.90 -8.00
N ASP A 66 8.21 11.44 -9.11
CA ASP A 66 7.52 11.44 -10.39
C ASP A 66 6.56 10.25 -10.46
N VAL A 67 5.28 10.52 -10.21
CA VAL A 67 4.21 9.51 -10.22
C VAL A 67 3.92 9.01 -11.65
N SER A 68 4.33 9.75 -12.69
CA SER A 68 4.15 9.34 -14.08
C SER A 68 5.15 8.28 -14.53
N SER A 69 6.27 8.16 -13.81
CA SER A 69 7.29 7.12 -14.02
C SER A 69 6.91 5.76 -13.42
N VAL A 70 5.86 5.72 -12.60
CA VAL A 70 5.36 4.51 -11.97
C VAL A 70 4.56 3.74 -13.02
N PRO A 71 5.00 2.53 -13.43
CA PRO A 71 4.33 1.81 -14.51
C PRO A 71 2.87 1.54 -14.12
N THR A 72 1.95 1.74 -15.06
CA THR A 72 0.49 1.78 -14.82
C THR A 72 -0.08 0.48 -14.23
N ASN A 73 0.68 -0.62 -14.30
CA ASN A 73 0.35 -1.88 -13.63
C ASN A 73 0.49 -1.80 -12.10
N GLU A 74 1.34 -0.93 -11.54
CA GLU A 74 1.50 -0.71 -10.10
C GLU A 74 0.47 0.28 -9.53
N LEU A 75 -0.17 1.08 -10.38
CA LEU A 75 -1.12 2.13 -9.97
C LEU A 75 -2.58 1.67 -9.83
N ALA A 76 -2.89 0.40 -10.13
CA ALA A 76 -4.26 -0.12 -10.22
C ALA A 76 -5.08 -0.04 -8.89
N GLY A 77 -4.43 0.28 -7.76
CA GLY A 77 -5.06 0.46 -6.44
C GLY A 77 -5.21 1.89 -5.95
N MET A 78 -4.73 2.91 -6.67
CA MET A 78 -4.82 4.31 -6.21
C MET A 78 -6.14 4.96 -6.67
N ALA A 79 -6.92 5.44 -5.70
CA ALA A 79 -8.14 6.20 -5.97
C ALA A 79 -7.81 7.45 -6.81
N ASN A 80 -8.44 7.57 -7.98
CA ASN A 80 -8.31 8.73 -8.86
C ASN A 80 -8.78 10.00 -8.16
N VAL A 81 -7.85 10.83 -7.69
CA VAL A 81 -8.16 12.20 -7.27
C VAL A 81 -8.25 13.04 -8.55
N LYS A 82 -9.47 13.31 -9.01
CA LYS A 82 -9.68 14.27 -10.10
C LYS A 82 -9.28 15.66 -9.58
N ARG A 83 -8.26 16.25 -10.21
CA ARG A 83 -7.91 17.66 -10.02
C ARG A 83 -9.16 18.50 -10.25
N LEU A 84 -9.61 19.23 -9.22
CA LEU A 84 -10.60 20.29 -9.39
C LEU A 84 -9.92 21.36 -10.27
N MET A 85 -10.44 21.56 -11.48
CA MET A 85 -10.17 22.81 -12.20
C MET A 85 -10.96 23.91 -11.49
N GLU A 86 -10.33 25.08 -11.41
CA GLU A 86 -10.72 26.27 -10.62
C GLU A 86 -12.20 26.65 -10.68
#